data_AF-A0A2E7B4P9-F1
#
_entry.id   AF-A0A2E7B4P9-F1
#
_cell.length_a   1.000
_cell.length_b   1.000
_cell.length_c   1.000
_cell.angle_alpha   90.00
_cell.angle_beta   90.00
_cell.angle_gamma   90.00
#
_symmetry.space_group_name_H-M   'P 1'
#
loop_
_entity.id
_entity.type
_entity.pdbx_description
1 polymer ?
#
loop_
_entity_poly.entity_id
_entity_poly.type
_entity_poly.pdbx_seq_one_letter_code
_entity_poly.pdbx_strand_id
1 'polypeptide(L)'
;MALDNIWQILADNVGTLVTVVSAIAAVIGALASRAETRKQRQLRTEQLRQTIDSSSLDWGNAAIDTLARAAMLARTRHLHGNEGAFQTARAATLINLTSLIDRGRMFFPNLDEHKKGAEKDGAYRGSRPPILDAMVWVHCEIKALTREGGPTGDNSADFIDECRRLVVSELQAHLDPRRLNQVVGRYDGQTRTHQTQAIDRAESLRQQLLTRRPGVSIDNPPRHPEQPETVQ
;
A
#
# COMPACT_ATOMS: atom_id res chain seq x y z
N MET A 1 -45.41 -39.69 50.04
CA MET A 1 -46.52 -39.37 49.11
C MET A 1 -46.17 -38.26 48.12
N ALA A 2 -45.85 -37.02 48.53
CA ALA A 2 -45.48 -35.97 47.55
C ALA A 2 -44.12 -36.23 46.86
N LEU A 3 -43.13 -36.75 47.59
CA LEU A 3 -41.81 -37.10 47.04
C LEU A 3 -41.85 -38.34 46.14
N ASP A 4 -42.65 -39.36 46.47
CA ASP A 4 -42.78 -40.58 45.67
C ASP A 4 -43.44 -40.29 44.31
N ASN A 5 -44.43 -39.39 44.28
CA ASN A 5 -45.05 -38.92 43.04
C ASN A 5 -44.05 -38.13 42.16
N ILE A 6 -43.17 -37.33 42.77
CA ILE A 6 -42.11 -36.62 42.02
C ILE A 6 -41.12 -37.62 41.41
N TRP A 7 -40.74 -38.67 42.14
CA TRP A 7 -39.84 -39.71 41.65
C TRP A 7 -40.45 -40.58 40.54
N GLN A 8 -41.74 -40.92 40.62
CA GLN A 8 -42.45 -41.64 39.55
C GLN A 8 -42.61 -40.78 38.29
N ILE A 9 -42.99 -39.51 38.43
CA ILE A 9 -43.09 -38.57 37.30
C ILE A 9 -41.71 -38.34 36.66
N LEU A 10 -40.63 -38.29 37.45
CA LEU A 10 -39.27 -38.21 36.95
C LEU A 10 -38.84 -39.48 36.21
N ALA A 11 -39.16 -40.67 36.74
CA ALA A 11 -38.81 -41.95 36.14
C ALA A 11 -39.52 -42.19 34.78
N ASP A 12 -40.79 -41.78 34.66
CA ASP A 12 -41.56 -41.91 33.42
C ASP A 12 -41.14 -40.88 32.35
N ASN A 13 -40.54 -39.76 32.75
CA ASN A 13 -40.17 -38.65 31.86
C ASN A 13 -38.65 -38.42 31.76
N VAL A 14 -37.80 -39.36 32.18
CA VAL A 14 -36.33 -39.25 32.11
C VAL A 14 -35.87 -38.89 30.69
N GLY A 15 -36.45 -39.52 29.66
CA GLY A 15 -36.14 -39.22 28.26
C GLY A 15 -36.43 -37.76 27.89
N THR A 16 -37.58 -37.23 28.33
CA THR A 16 -37.98 -35.83 28.11
C THR A 16 -37.09 -34.85 28.88
N LEU A 17 -36.68 -35.21 30.11
CA LEU A 17 -35.75 -34.39 30.89
C LEU A 17 -34.38 -34.30 30.19
N VAL A 18 -33.87 -35.43 29.71
CA VAL A 18 -32.58 -35.50 28.99
C VAL A 18 -32.62 -34.69 27.69
N THR A 19 -33.72 -34.75 26.93
CA THR A 19 -33.86 -33.95 25.70
C THR A 19 -33.94 -32.46 25.99
N VAL A 20 -34.65 -32.04 27.04
CA VAL A 20 -34.72 -30.62 27.45
C VAL A 20 -33.36 -30.10 27.89
N VAL A 21 -32.63 -30.84 28.73
CA VAL A 21 -31.28 -30.44 29.18
C VAL A 21 -30.31 -30.39 27.99
N SER A 22 -30.38 -31.36 27.09
CA SER A 22 -29.55 -31.40 25.88
C SER A 22 -29.86 -30.24 24.92
N ALA A 23 -31.13 -29.87 24.78
CA ALA A 23 -31.55 -28.72 23.98
C ALA A 23 -31.03 -27.40 24.56
N ILE A 24 -31.10 -27.23 25.89
CA ILE A 24 -30.53 -26.06 26.57
C ILE A 24 -29.01 -25.99 26.38
N ALA A 25 -28.32 -27.12 26.58
CA ALA A 25 -26.87 -27.20 26.36
C ALA A 25 -26.49 -26.88 24.90
N ALA A 26 -27.26 -27.37 23.93
CA ALA A 26 -27.07 -27.06 22.51
C ALA A 26 -27.28 -25.57 22.20
N VAL A 27 -28.29 -24.93 22.79
CA VAL A 27 -28.52 -23.48 22.62
C VAL A 27 -27.38 -22.66 23.23
N ILE A 28 -26.92 -22.99 24.44
CA ILE A 28 -25.78 -22.34 25.08
C ILE A 28 -24.50 -22.53 24.24
N GLY A 29 -24.26 -23.76 23.77
CA GLY A 29 -23.13 -24.08 22.89
C GLY A 29 -23.18 -23.32 21.57
N ALA A 30 -24.37 -23.18 20.96
CA ALA A 30 -24.56 -22.41 19.74
C ALA A 30 -24.32 -20.90 19.95
N LEU A 31 -24.75 -20.34 21.09
CA LEU A 31 -24.50 -18.94 21.45
C LEU A 31 -23.00 -18.69 21.71
N ALA A 32 -22.34 -19.57 22.45
CA ALA A 32 -20.90 -19.51 22.68
C ALA A 32 -20.10 -19.65 21.38
N SER A 33 -20.47 -20.60 20.51
CA SER A 33 -19.87 -20.79 19.19
C SER A 33 -20.04 -19.57 18.29
N ARG A 34 -21.20 -18.91 18.32
CA ARG A 34 -21.43 -17.64 17.60
C ARG A 34 -20.58 -16.49 18.13
N ALA A 35 -20.45 -16.37 19.45
CA ALA A 35 -19.60 -15.35 20.06
C ALA A 35 -18.12 -15.56 19.72
N GLU A 36 -17.66 -16.80 19.77
CA GLU A 36 -16.30 -17.20 19.41
C GLU A 36 -16.02 -16.97 17.92
N THR A 37 -16.96 -17.34 17.03
CA THR A 37 -16.83 -17.10 15.58
C THR A 37 -16.71 -15.60 15.28
N ARG A 38 -17.40 -14.72 16.02
CA ARG A 38 -17.26 -13.26 15.87
C ARG A 38 -15.87 -12.79 16.28
N LYS A 39 -15.36 -13.24 17.44
CA LYS A 39 -13.99 -12.93 17.89
C LYS A 39 -12.94 -13.43 16.91
N GLN A 40 -13.08 -14.67 16.41
CA GLN A 40 -12.17 -15.22 15.42
C GLN A 40 -12.17 -14.44 14.10
N ARG A 41 -13.34 -13.96 13.65
CA ARG A 41 -13.43 -13.09 12.46
C ARG A 41 -12.74 -11.74 12.67
N GLN A 42 -12.87 -11.16 13.86
CA GLN A 42 -12.19 -9.91 14.22
C GLN A 42 -10.67 -10.11 14.20
N LEU A 43 -10.17 -11.13 14.93
CA LEU A 43 -8.75 -11.45 14.99
C LEU A 43 -8.16 -11.77 13.61
N ARG A 44 -8.87 -12.52 12.76
CA ARG A 44 -8.41 -12.81 11.39
C ARG A 44 -8.29 -11.56 10.53
N THR A 45 -9.23 -10.62 10.65
CA THR A 45 -9.18 -9.35 9.93
C THR A 45 -7.99 -8.51 10.39
N GLU A 46 -7.74 -8.46 11.70
CA GLU A 46 -6.59 -7.75 12.27
C GLU A 46 -5.25 -8.38 11.85
N GLN A 47 -5.15 -9.71 11.86
CA GLN A 47 -3.98 -10.44 11.36
C GLN A 47 -3.74 -10.17 9.88
N LEU A 48 -4.80 -10.13 9.06
CA LEU A 48 -4.68 -9.81 7.64
C LEU A 48 -4.15 -8.39 7.44
N ARG A 49 -4.66 -7.41 8.21
CA ARG A 49 -4.17 -6.03 8.18
C ARG A 49 -2.69 -5.95 8.54
N GLN A 50 -2.30 -6.55 9.68
CA GLN A 50 -0.90 -6.60 10.10
C GLN A 50 0.01 -7.25 9.04
N THR A 51 -0.48 -8.30 8.37
CA THR A 51 0.27 -8.98 7.31
C THR A 51 0.46 -8.08 6.08
N ILE A 52 -0.59 -7.34 5.69
CA ILE A 52 -0.52 -6.38 4.58
C ILE A 52 0.43 -5.23 4.92
N ASP A 53 0.33 -4.67 6.13
CA ASP A 53 1.20 -3.57 6.59
C ASP A 53 2.67 -4.01 6.67
N SER A 54 2.94 -5.22 7.16
CA SER A 54 4.29 -5.79 7.14
C SER A 54 4.80 -5.97 5.70
N SER A 55 3.94 -6.44 4.79
CA SER A 55 4.33 -6.66 3.39
C SER A 55 4.59 -5.33 2.66
N SER A 56 3.83 -4.28 2.97
CA SER A 56 4.04 -2.95 2.40
C SER A 56 5.31 -2.29 2.97
N LEU A 57 5.65 -2.53 4.23
CA LEU A 57 6.94 -2.18 4.83
C LEU A 57 8.11 -2.86 4.14
N ASP A 58 8.03 -4.17 3.91
CA ASP A 58 9.09 -4.93 3.24
C ASP A 58 9.30 -4.45 1.80
N TRP A 59 8.21 -4.18 1.09
CA TRP A 59 8.27 -3.53 -0.22
C TRP A 59 8.93 -2.15 -0.14
N GLY A 60 8.57 -1.35 0.87
CA GLY A 60 9.11 -0.02 1.08
C GLY A 60 10.62 -0.02 1.33
N ASN A 61 11.12 -0.96 2.14
CA ASN A 61 12.54 -1.16 2.36
C ASN A 61 13.27 -1.49 1.05
N ALA A 62 12.73 -2.43 0.27
CA ALA A 62 13.30 -2.79 -1.04
C ALA A 62 13.29 -1.63 -2.03
N ALA A 63 12.24 -0.79 -2.00
CA ALA A 63 12.13 0.42 -2.81
C ALA A 63 13.19 1.45 -2.42
N ILE A 64 13.35 1.75 -1.13
CA ILE A 64 14.34 2.70 -0.61
C ILE A 64 15.76 2.27 -0.99
N ASP A 65 16.08 0.99 -0.81
CA ASP A 65 17.39 0.42 -1.15
C ASP A 65 17.66 0.49 -2.66
N THR A 66 16.66 0.17 -3.48
CA THR A 66 16.79 0.24 -4.94
C THR A 66 17.00 1.67 -5.41
N LEU A 67 16.28 2.63 -4.82
CA LEU A 67 16.47 4.06 -5.10
C LEU A 67 17.85 4.56 -4.68
N ALA A 68 18.35 4.11 -3.52
CA ALA A 68 19.71 4.43 -3.08
C ALA A 68 20.77 3.89 -4.06
N ARG A 69 20.61 2.64 -4.52
CA ARG A 69 21.49 2.04 -5.53
C ARG A 69 21.39 2.76 -6.88
N ALA A 70 20.20 3.19 -7.28
CA ALA A 70 20.01 3.98 -8.50
C ALA A 70 20.72 5.34 -8.42
N ALA A 71 20.62 6.04 -7.29
CA ALA A 71 21.37 7.27 -7.06
C ALA A 71 22.89 7.03 -7.12
N MET A 72 23.37 5.95 -6.49
CA MET A 72 24.79 5.61 -6.51
C MET A 72 25.28 5.24 -7.92
N LEU A 73 24.47 4.52 -8.71
CA LEU A 73 24.74 4.26 -10.12
C LEU A 73 24.90 5.56 -10.91
N ALA A 74 24.03 6.56 -10.66
CA ALA A 74 24.12 7.86 -11.30
C ALA A 74 25.41 8.61 -10.94
N ARG A 75 25.80 8.64 -9.65
CA ARG A 75 27.06 9.27 -9.18
C ARG A 75 28.29 8.60 -9.80
N THR A 76 28.30 7.28 -9.83
CA THR A 76 29.46 6.47 -10.23
C THR A 76 29.47 6.02 -11.68
N ARG A 77 28.55 6.53 -12.52
CA ARG A 77 28.42 6.11 -13.93
C ARG A 77 29.73 6.17 -14.71
N HIS A 78 30.56 7.20 -14.47
CA HIS A 78 31.83 7.42 -15.14
C HIS A 78 32.96 6.50 -14.63
N LEU A 79 32.80 5.91 -13.43
CA LEU A 79 33.76 4.98 -12.82
C LEU A 79 33.59 3.55 -13.34
N HIS A 80 32.55 3.28 -14.14
CA HIS A 80 32.38 1.96 -14.74
C HIS A 80 33.45 1.73 -15.81
N GLY A 81 34.08 0.55 -15.76
CA GLY A 81 35.26 0.25 -16.58
C GLY A 81 35.05 0.33 -18.09
N ASN A 82 33.82 0.13 -18.56
CA ASN A 82 33.42 0.34 -19.96
C ASN A 82 31.91 0.59 -20.07
N GLU A 83 31.46 0.91 -21.29
CA GLU A 83 30.04 1.13 -21.60
C GLU A 83 29.18 -0.12 -21.32
N GLY A 84 29.66 -1.32 -21.66
CA GLY A 84 28.92 -2.57 -21.43
C GLY A 84 28.61 -2.84 -19.95
N ALA A 85 29.58 -2.56 -19.06
CA ALA A 85 29.42 -2.67 -17.62
C ALA A 85 28.37 -1.68 -17.09
N PHE A 86 28.39 -0.44 -17.58
CA PHE A 86 27.37 0.57 -17.26
C PHE A 86 25.98 0.13 -17.74
N GLN A 87 25.86 -0.32 -18.99
CA GLN A 87 24.58 -0.77 -19.54
C GLN A 87 24.01 -1.98 -18.78
N THR A 88 24.87 -2.90 -18.33
CA THR A 88 24.45 -4.05 -17.50
C THR A 88 23.89 -3.58 -16.15
N ALA A 89 24.60 -2.68 -15.46
CA ALA A 89 24.15 -2.13 -14.18
C ALA A 89 22.86 -1.31 -14.31
N ARG A 90 22.76 -0.51 -15.38
CA ARG A 90 21.55 0.26 -15.73
C ARG A 90 20.36 -0.65 -16.03
N ALA A 91 20.54 -1.69 -16.84
CA ALA A 91 19.47 -2.65 -17.16
C ALA A 91 18.97 -3.38 -15.89
N ALA A 92 19.89 -3.86 -15.04
CA ALA A 92 19.53 -4.49 -13.77
C ALA A 92 18.74 -3.54 -12.86
N THR A 93 19.14 -2.27 -12.80
CA THR A 93 18.44 -1.24 -12.02
C THR A 93 17.03 -0.98 -12.56
N LEU A 94 16.88 -0.88 -13.88
CA LEU A 94 15.57 -0.68 -14.52
C LEU A 94 14.61 -1.85 -14.25
N ILE A 95 15.09 -3.10 -14.35
CA ILE A 95 14.28 -4.29 -14.04
C ILE A 95 13.78 -4.26 -12.60
N ASN A 96 14.68 -3.93 -11.65
CA ASN A 96 14.32 -3.84 -10.24
C ASN A 96 13.28 -2.74 -9.99
N LEU A 97 13.45 -1.56 -10.61
CA LEU A 97 12.50 -0.46 -10.51
C LEU A 97 11.12 -0.85 -11.06
N THR A 98 11.05 -1.46 -12.24
CA THR A 98 9.78 -1.92 -12.84
C THR A 98 9.08 -2.94 -11.94
N SER A 99 9.82 -3.95 -11.47
CA SER A 99 9.29 -4.97 -10.55
C SER A 99 8.71 -4.35 -9.28
N LEU A 100 9.40 -3.36 -8.70
CA LEU A 100 8.91 -2.66 -7.51
C LEU A 100 7.71 -1.76 -7.79
N ILE A 101 7.66 -1.10 -8.95
CA ILE A 101 6.49 -0.29 -9.35
C ILE A 101 5.25 -1.18 -9.44
N ASP A 102 5.35 -2.33 -10.10
CA ASP A 102 4.21 -3.25 -10.26
C ASP A 102 3.79 -3.86 -8.93
N ARG A 103 4.74 -4.27 -8.08
CA ARG A 103 4.44 -4.77 -6.74
C ARG A 103 3.81 -3.71 -5.85
N GLY A 104 4.26 -2.46 -5.98
CA GLY A 104 3.74 -1.34 -5.21
C GLY A 104 2.25 -1.09 -5.45
N ARG A 105 1.73 -1.40 -6.65
CA ARG A 105 0.30 -1.27 -6.98
C ARG A 105 -0.61 -2.16 -6.11
N MET A 106 -0.07 -3.24 -5.54
CA MET A 106 -0.83 -4.10 -4.63
C MET A 106 -1.09 -3.43 -3.27
N PHE A 107 -0.24 -2.48 -2.87
CA PHE A 107 -0.33 -1.79 -1.58
C PHE A 107 -0.87 -0.36 -1.73
N PHE A 108 -0.61 0.26 -2.88
CA PHE A 108 -0.96 1.64 -3.18
C PHE A 108 -1.88 1.68 -4.41
N PRO A 109 -3.21 1.53 -4.22
CA PRO A 109 -4.17 1.61 -5.31
C PRO A 109 -4.16 3.00 -5.96
N ASN A 110 -4.59 3.06 -7.22
CA ASN A 110 -4.70 4.33 -7.94
C ASN A 110 -5.88 5.16 -7.40
N LEU A 111 -5.72 6.48 -7.45
CA LEU A 111 -6.77 7.44 -7.08
C LEU A 111 -7.79 7.58 -8.21
N ASP A 112 -9.06 7.85 -7.87
CA ASP A 112 -10.16 8.07 -8.83
C ASP A 112 -10.34 6.92 -9.85
N GLU A 113 -10.20 5.66 -9.43
CA GLU A 113 -10.24 4.48 -10.32
C GLU A 113 -11.52 4.39 -11.19
N HIS A 114 -12.65 4.89 -10.70
CA HIS A 114 -13.94 4.85 -11.40
C HIS A 114 -14.11 5.95 -12.46
N LYS A 115 -13.26 6.99 -12.46
CA LYS A 115 -13.46 8.18 -13.32
C LYS A 115 -12.58 8.21 -14.57
N LYS A 116 -11.45 7.49 -14.59
CA LYS A 116 -10.43 7.62 -15.65
C LYS A 116 -9.85 6.27 -16.09
N GLY A 117 -9.68 6.10 -17.40
CA GLY A 117 -8.97 4.95 -17.98
C GLY A 117 -9.79 3.66 -17.98
N ALA A 118 -11.08 3.72 -18.30
CA ALA A 118 -11.98 2.56 -18.33
C ALA A 118 -11.47 1.43 -19.26
N GLU A 119 -10.73 1.81 -20.30
CA GLU A 119 -10.07 0.94 -21.27
C GLU A 119 -8.83 0.20 -20.73
N LYS A 120 -8.29 0.62 -19.57
CA LYS A 120 -7.10 0.02 -18.96
C LYS A 120 -7.47 -1.15 -18.04
N ASP A 121 -6.51 -2.03 -17.80
CA ASP A 121 -6.61 -3.07 -16.77
C ASP A 121 -6.83 -2.44 -15.38
N GLY A 122 -7.57 -3.14 -14.51
CA GLY A 122 -8.03 -2.61 -13.22
C GLY A 122 -6.94 -1.89 -12.40
N ALA A 123 -5.77 -2.50 -12.26
CA ALA A 123 -4.63 -1.93 -11.51
C ALA A 123 -3.98 -0.68 -12.15
N TYR A 124 -4.38 -0.33 -13.38
CA TYR A 124 -3.85 0.79 -14.17
C TYR A 124 -4.91 1.86 -14.46
N ARG A 125 -6.15 1.69 -13.95
CA ARG A 125 -7.21 2.72 -14.02
C ARG A 125 -6.96 3.82 -13.00
N GLY A 126 -7.43 5.03 -13.28
CA GLY A 126 -7.22 6.17 -12.40
C GLY A 126 -5.83 6.81 -12.48
N SER A 127 -5.51 7.62 -11.48
CA SER A 127 -4.24 8.34 -11.35
C SER A 127 -3.30 7.64 -10.38
N ARG A 128 -2.03 7.49 -10.77
CA ARG A 128 -1.02 6.82 -9.94
C ARG A 128 -0.76 7.62 -8.65
N PRO A 129 -0.61 6.96 -7.48
CA PRO A 129 -0.31 7.66 -6.24
C PRO A 129 1.11 8.26 -6.25
N PRO A 130 1.36 9.36 -5.49
CA PRO A 130 2.65 10.05 -5.44
C PRO A 130 3.86 9.14 -5.18
N ILE A 131 3.69 8.14 -4.31
CA ILE A 131 4.75 7.17 -3.96
C ILE A 131 5.24 6.37 -5.17
N LEU A 132 4.33 5.93 -6.04
CA LEU A 132 4.68 5.15 -7.23
C LEU A 132 5.11 6.06 -8.39
N ASP A 133 4.66 7.31 -8.41
CA ASP A 133 5.15 8.31 -9.36
C ASP A 133 6.63 8.60 -9.19
N ALA A 134 7.09 8.78 -7.95
CA ALA A 134 8.50 8.97 -7.63
C ALA A 134 9.37 7.82 -8.19
N MET A 135 8.90 6.58 -8.04
CA MET A 135 9.56 5.39 -8.57
C MET A 135 9.63 5.41 -10.11
N VAL A 136 8.53 5.79 -10.77
CA VAL A 136 8.46 5.89 -12.23
C VAL A 136 9.37 6.99 -12.77
N TRP A 137 9.47 8.14 -12.10
CA TRP A 137 10.40 9.19 -12.52
C TRP A 137 11.85 8.78 -12.39
N VAL A 138 12.21 8.06 -11.33
CA VAL A 138 13.56 7.50 -11.19
C VAL A 138 13.82 6.49 -12.29
N HIS A 139 12.85 5.63 -12.62
CA HIS A 139 12.96 4.74 -13.78
C HIS A 139 13.20 5.54 -15.08
N CYS A 140 12.46 6.62 -15.32
CA CYS A 140 12.67 7.48 -16.48
C CYS A 140 14.05 8.15 -16.48
N GLU A 141 14.54 8.65 -15.34
CA GLU A 141 15.85 9.29 -15.23
C GLU A 141 16.98 8.29 -15.47
N ILE A 142 16.91 7.08 -14.88
CA ILE A 142 17.87 6.00 -15.13
C ILE A 142 17.79 5.52 -16.59
N LYS A 143 16.59 5.46 -17.17
CA LYS A 143 16.41 5.14 -18.59
C LYS A 143 16.97 6.23 -19.50
N ALA A 144 17.06 7.48 -19.08
CA ALA A 144 17.71 8.53 -19.87
C ALA A 144 19.20 8.71 -19.53
N LEU A 145 19.71 7.99 -18.53
CA LEU A 145 21.09 8.08 -18.07
C LEU A 145 22.03 7.40 -19.08
N THR A 146 23.05 8.13 -19.49
CA THR A 146 24.18 7.65 -20.29
C THR A 146 25.44 7.63 -19.45
N ARG A 147 26.45 6.83 -19.82
CA ARG A 147 27.75 6.82 -19.12
C ARG A 147 28.46 8.16 -19.29
N GLU A 148 28.49 8.66 -20.52
CA GLU A 148 29.09 9.92 -20.93
C GLU A 148 27.99 10.86 -21.47
N GLY A 149 28.07 12.15 -21.13
CA GLY A 149 27.09 13.17 -21.55
C GLY A 149 25.80 13.26 -20.71
N GLY A 150 24.89 14.14 -21.13
CA GLY A 150 23.65 14.47 -20.41
C GLY A 150 23.86 15.28 -19.13
N PRO A 151 22.82 15.45 -18.29
CA PRO A 151 22.94 16.02 -16.94
C PRO A 151 24.07 15.33 -16.15
N THR A 152 24.71 16.06 -15.23
CA THR A 152 25.79 15.48 -14.41
C THR A 152 25.28 14.28 -13.59
N GLY A 153 26.20 13.36 -13.28
CA GLY A 153 25.88 12.19 -12.46
C GLY A 153 25.30 12.60 -11.10
N ASP A 154 25.89 13.64 -10.48
CA ASP A 154 25.41 14.20 -9.22
C ASP A 154 24.03 14.84 -9.34
N ASN A 155 23.79 15.65 -10.39
CA ASN A 155 22.46 16.24 -10.60
C ASN A 155 21.37 15.17 -10.77
N SER A 156 21.71 14.02 -11.35
CA SER A 156 20.76 12.89 -11.53
C SER A 156 20.58 12.14 -10.21
N ALA A 157 21.64 11.95 -9.45
CA ALA A 157 21.58 11.32 -8.14
C ALA A 157 20.78 12.15 -7.12
N ASP A 158 20.96 13.47 -7.10
CA ASP A 158 20.24 14.36 -6.19
C ASP A 158 18.73 14.35 -6.49
N PHE A 159 18.34 14.34 -7.77
CA PHE A 159 16.94 14.15 -8.17
C PHE A 159 16.37 12.81 -7.68
N ILE A 160 17.14 11.73 -7.80
CA ILE A 160 16.73 10.41 -7.31
C ILE A 160 16.60 10.42 -5.78
N ASP A 161 17.49 11.11 -5.07
CA ASP A 161 17.43 11.28 -3.62
C ASP A 161 16.19 12.08 -3.19
N GLU A 162 15.77 13.09 -3.95
CA GLU A 162 14.50 13.82 -3.74
C GLU A 162 13.28 12.93 -3.95
N CYS A 163 13.27 12.11 -5.01
CA CYS A 163 12.24 11.11 -5.24
C CYS A 163 12.17 10.09 -4.10
N ARG A 164 13.33 9.62 -3.61
CA ARG A 164 13.40 8.71 -2.46
C ARG A 164 12.81 9.33 -1.19
N ARG A 165 13.04 10.62 -0.95
CA ARG A 165 12.42 11.33 0.18
C ARG A 165 10.90 11.35 0.06
N LEU A 166 10.35 11.57 -1.13
CA LEU A 166 8.90 11.48 -1.35
C LEU A 166 8.39 10.06 -1.06
N VAL A 167 9.10 9.02 -1.50
CA VAL A 167 8.73 7.62 -1.19
C VAL A 167 8.68 7.36 0.31
N VAL A 168 9.71 7.77 1.05
CA VAL A 168 9.76 7.60 2.51
C VAL A 168 8.62 8.36 3.19
N SER A 169 8.35 9.60 2.78
CA SER A 169 7.26 10.39 3.35
C SER A 169 5.89 9.73 3.13
N GLU A 170 5.61 9.25 1.92
CA GLU A 170 4.35 8.57 1.60
C GLU A 170 4.23 7.21 2.31
N LEU A 171 5.31 6.44 2.41
CA LEU A 171 5.33 5.17 3.13
C LEU A 171 5.06 5.38 4.62
N GLN A 172 5.69 6.37 5.26
CA GLN A 172 5.40 6.74 6.64
C GLN A 172 3.94 7.15 6.82
N ALA A 173 3.40 7.95 5.89
CA ALA A 173 2.02 8.40 5.93
C ALA A 173 1.00 7.26 5.77
N HIS A 174 1.33 6.22 5.01
CA HIS A 174 0.53 5.02 4.82
C HIS A 174 0.51 4.13 6.07
N LEU A 175 1.62 4.06 6.80
CA LEU A 175 1.81 3.14 7.92
C LEU A 175 1.57 3.74 9.30
N ASP A 176 1.38 5.06 9.43
CA ASP A 176 1.27 5.72 10.73
C ASP A 176 0.04 5.24 11.54
N PRO A 177 0.21 4.48 12.63
CA PRO A 177 -0.89 3.99 13.45
C PRO A 177 -1.58 5.10 14.25
N ARG A 178 -0.97 6.28 14.39
CA ARG A 178 -1.60 7.45 15.02
C ARG A 178 -2.71 8.04 14.15
N ARG A 179 -2.61 7.91 12.83
CA ARG A 179 -3.69 8.26 11.88
C ARG A 179 -4.82 7.24 11.89
N LEU A 180 -4.49 5.95 12.02
CA LEU A 180 -5.49 4.87 12.09
C LEU A 180 -6.35 4.92 13.37
N ASN A 181 -5.77 5.30 14.51
CA ASN A 181 -6.48 5.39 15.79
C ASN A 181 -7.25 6.71 16.00
N GLN A 182 -7.04 7.73 15.15
CA GLN A 182 -7.73 9.03 15.22
C GLN A 182 -8.94 9.13 14.27
N VAL A 183 -9.51 7.99 13.86
CA VAL A 183 -10.74 7.89 13.04
C VAL A 183 -12.02 8.37 13.77
N VAL A 184 -11.88 9.10 14.89
CA VAL A 184 -12.99 9.78 15.56
C VAL A 184 -12.82 11.30 15.44
N GLY A 185 -13.31 11.84 14.31
CA GLY A 185 -14.00 13.13 14.25
C GLY A 185 -13.23 14.44 14.13
N ARG A 186 -11.88 14.48 14.09
CA ARG A 186 -11.14 15.77 14.01
C ARG A 186 -10.08 15.92 12.91
N TYR A 187 -9.85 14.92 12.05
CA TYR A 187 -8.62 14.87 11.26
C TYR A 187 -8.73 14.73 9.74
N ASP A 188 -9.91 14.97 9.15
CA ASP A 188 -10.05 15.00 7.69
C ASP A 188 -9.18 16.10 7.03
N GLY A 189 -8.86 17.16 7.76
CA GLY A 189 -8.01 18.25 7.28
C GLY A 189 -6.55 17.87 7.07
N GLN A 190 -5.90 17.19 8.03
CA GLN A 190 -4.46 16.90 7.95
C GLN A 190 -4.13 15.83 6.91
N THR A 191 -5.01 14.83 6.75
CA THR A 191 -4.88 13.81 5.70
C THR A 191 -5.00 14.46 4.32
N ARG A 192 -5.95 15.39 4.13
CA ARG A 192 -6.06 16.18 2.91
C ARG A 192 -4.86 17.08 2.67
N THR A 193 -4.40 17.82 3.68
CA THR A 193 -3.20 18.68 3.55
C THR A 193 -1.99 17.86 3.12
N HIS A 194 -1.78 16.68 3.72
CA HIS A 194 -0.71 15.79 3.31
C HIS A 194 -0.88 15.27 1.88
N GLN A 195 -2.08 14.83 1.51
CA GLN A 195 -2.36 14.37 0.15
C GLN A 195 -2.10 15.48 -0.89
N THR A 196 -2.57 16.70 -0.63
CA THR A 196 -2.31 17.86 -1.48
C THR A 196 -0.81 18.15 -1.57
N GLN A 197 -0.09 18.20 -0.45
CA GLN A 197 1.36 18.42 -0.43
C GLN A 197 2.12 17.34 -1.20
N ALA A 198 1.71 16.08 -1.08
CA ALA A 198 2.30 14.97 -1.81
C ALA A 198 2.04 15.07 -3.31
N ILE A 199 0.83 15.44 -3.72
CA ILE A 199 0.48 15.70 -5.12
C ILE A 199 1.29 16.86 -5.69
N ASP A 200 1.42 17.96 -4.95
CA ASP A 200 2.17 19.15 -5.38
C ASP A 200 3.67 18.85 -5.51
N ARG A 201 4.24 18.16 -4.52
CA ARG A 201 5.64 17.72 -4.55
C ARG A 201 5.90 16.73 -5.67
N ALA A 202 4.95 15.86 -5.92
CA ALA A 202 4.99 14.95 -7.04
C ALA A 202 4.98 15.71 -8.38
N GLU A 203 4.09 16.70 -8.54
CA GLU A 203 4.07 17.53 -9.73
C GLU A 203 5.35 18.35 -9.90
N SER A 204 5.95 18.88 -8.83
CA SER A 204 7.21 19.61 -8.92
C SER A 204 8.36 18.72 -9.42
N LEU A 205 8.44 17.48 -8.92
CA LEU A 205 9.44 16.50 -9.35
C LEU A 205 9.22 16.08 -10.81
N ARG A 206 7.96 15.95 -11.24
CA ARG A 206 7.63 15.72 -12.66
C ARG A 206 8.13 16.86 -13.53
N GLN A 207 7.86 18.11 -13.16
CA GLN A 207 8.29 19.28 -13.95
C GLN A 207 9.82 19.37 -14.02
N GLN A 208 10.50 19.06 -12.91
CA GLN A 208 11.96 18.97 -12.87
C GLN A 208 12.47 17.88 -13.82
N LEU A 209 11.86 16.69 -13.83
CA LEU A 209 12.21 15.61 -14.76
C LEU A 209 12.02 16.05 -16.22
N LEU A 210 10.88 16.64 -16.57
CA LEU A 210 10.60 17.09 -17.93
C LEU A 210 11.56 18.20 -18.39
N THR A 211 11.91 19.12 -17.50
CA THR A 211 12.91 20.17 -17.76
C THR A 211 14.28 19.57 -18.06
N ARG A 212 14.66 18.53 -17.31
CA ARG A 212 15.93 17.82 -17.50
C ARG A 212 15.93 16.91 -18.73
N ARG A 213 14.76 16.36 -19.08
CA ARG A 213 14.56 15.31 -20.09
C ARG A 213 13.33 15.62 -20.96
N PRO A 214 13.41 16.59 -21.88
CA PRO A 214 12.24 17.06 -22.65
C PRO A 214 11.63 16.02 -23.59
N GLY A 215 12.36 14.94 -23.93
CA GLY A 215 11.86 13.84 -24.77
C GLY A 215 11.15 12.71 -24.01
N VAL A 216 11.01 12.79 -22.69
CA VAL A 216 10.36 11.74 -21.89
C VAL A 216 8.85 11.93 -21.90
N SER A 217 8.13 11.00 -22.53
CA SER A 217 6.67 10.91 -22.40
C SER A 217 6.29 10.17 -21.10
N ILE A 218 5.42 10.78 -20.29
CA ILE A 218 4.93 10.22 -19.04
C ILE A 218 3.41 10.22 -19.09
N ASP A 219 2.82 9.04 -19.19
CA ASP A 219 1.39 8.84 -18.99
C ASP A 219 1.07 8.95 -17.50
N ASN A 220 0.78 10.17 -17.05
CA ASN A 220 0.25 10.43 -15.73
C ASN A 220 -0.82 11.53 -15.79
N PRO A 221 -2.12 11.18 -15.69
CA PRO A 221 -3.20 12.16 -15.73
C PRO A 221 -3.19 13.05 -14.48
N PRO A 222 -3.63 14.32 -14.58
CA PRO A 222 -3.70 15.23 -13.44
C PRO A 222 -4.55 14.65 -12.32
N ARG A 223 -4.07 14.82 -11.08
CA ARG A 223 -4.73 14.34 -9.85
C ARG A 223 -5.57 15.45 -9.23
N HIS A 224 -6.63 15.04 -8.56
CA HIS A 224 -7.39 15.89 -7.65
C HIS A 224 -7.40 15.24 -6.26
N PRO A 225 -7.30 16.01 -5.17
CA PRO A 225 -7.50 15.46 -3.83
C PRO A 225 -8.92 14.89 -3.71
N GLU A 226 -9.08 13.81 -2.93
CA GLU A 226 -10.38 13.17 -2.75
C GLU A 226 -11.37 14.15 -2.08
N GLN A 227 -12.52 14.34 -2.72
CA GLN A 227 -13.65 15.05 -2.10
C GLN A 227 -14.28 14.10 -1.07
N PRO A 228 -14.68 14.58 0.12
CA PRO A 228 -15.40 13.74 1.07
C PRO A 228 -16.64 13.14 0.39
N GLU A 229 -16.85 11.84 0.56
CA GLU A 229 -18.18 11.28 0.38
C GLU A 229 -19.10 12.03 1.34
N THR A 230 -20.04 12.82 0.78
CA THR A 230 -21.20 13.23 1.53
C THR A 230 -21.97 11.96 1.88
N VAL A 231 -21.73 11.43 3.07
CA VAL A 231 -22.57 10.40 3.67
C VAL A 231 -23.97 11.00 3.75
N GLN A 232 -24.86 10.59 2.85
CA GLN A 232 -26.30 10.82 2.97
C GLN A 232 -26.91 9.76 3.87
#